data_AF-A0A349HBG7-F1
#
_entry.id   AF-A0A349HBG7-F1
#
_cell.length_a   1.000
_cell.length_b   1.000
_cell.length_c   1.000
_cell.angle_alpha   90.00
_cell.angle_beta   90.00
_cell.angle_gamma   90.00
#
_symmetry.space_group_name_H-M   'P 1'
#
loop_
_entity.id
_entity.type
_entity.pdbx_description
1 polymer ?
#
loop_
_entity_poly.entity_id
_entity_poly.type
_entity_poly.pdbx_seq_one_letter_code
_entity_poly.pdbx_strand_id
1 'polypeptide(L)'
;MAKKYIYKYTEGDGKNKMLLGGKGANLCEMTQIGLRVPPGFVISTEACLDYIANNRLPDGVMDDVRAHMAWLEKETGKQFGGAGNPLLVSVRSGSSMSMPGMMD
;
A
#
# COMPACT_ATOMS: atom_id res chain seq x y z
N MET A 1 8.27 19.99 -1.63
CA MET A 1 7.77 18.82 -2.39
C MET A 1 6.65 18.20 -1.57
N ALA A 2 5.57 17.73 -2.21
CA ALA A 2 4.52 17.00 -1.50
C ALA A 2 5.09 15.70 -0.91
N LYS A 3 4.62 15.32 0.29
CA LYS A 3 5.05 14.11 0.99
C LYS A 3 4.52 12.87 0.24
N LYS A 4 5.37 11.87 -0.01
CA LYS A 4 4.95 10.60 -0.66
C LYS A 4 4.38 9.67 0.40
N TYR A 5 3.13 9.26 0.24
CA TYR A 5 2.46 8.36 1.19
C TYR A 5 2.34 6.92 0.70
N ILE A 6 2.42 6.66 -0.61
CA ILE A 6 2.15 5.35 -1.19
C ILE A 6 3.38 4.78 -1.88
N TYR A 7 3.68 3.51 -1.61
CA TYR A 7 4.85 2.81 -2.11
C TYR A 7 4.46 1.49 -2.74
N LYS A 8 4.78 1.29 -4.02
CA LYS A 8 4.67 -0.03 -4.66
C LYS A 8 5.67 -1.00 -4.01
N TYR A 9 5.39 -2.30 -4.03
CA TYR A 9 6.33 -3.29 -3.51
C TYR A 9 7.70 -3.27 -4.21
N THR A 10 7.73 -2.85 -5.48
CA THR A 10 8.96 -2.68 -6.27
C THR A 10 9.78 -1.43 -5.90
N GLU A 11 9.20 -0.48 -5.16
CA GLU A 11 9.82 0.83 -4.87
C GLU A 11 10.08 1.06 -3.36
N GLY A 12 9.33 0.40 -2.47
CA GLY A 12 9.43 0.60 -1.03
C GLY A 12 10.70 0.01 -0.42
N ASP A 13 11.32 0.69 0.55
CA ASP A 13 12.46 0.13 1.29
C ASP A 13 12.01 -0.99 2.23
N GLY A 14 12.29 -2.26 1.87
CA GLY A 14 11.95 -3.44 2.66
C GLY A 14 12.59 -3.50 4.06
N LYS A 15 13.56 -2.63 4.35
CA LYS A 15 14.14 -2.49 5.71
C LYS A 15 13.41 -1.44 6.54
N ASN A 16 12.63 -0.55 5.92
CA ASN A 16 11.94 0.54 6.60
C ASN A 16 10.57 0.11 7.16
N LYS A 17 10.61 -0.75 8.18
CA LYS A 17 9.42 -1.24 8.91
C LYS A 17 8.68 -0.13 9.66
N MET A 18 9.37 0.96 10.00
CA MET A 18 8.75 2.12 10.62
C MET A 18 7.80 2.84 9.67
N LEU A 19 8.18 2.98 8.40
CA LEU A 19 7.39 3.66 7.37
C LEU A 19 6.33 2.75 6.73
N LEU A 20 6.67 1.49 6.45
CA LEU A 20 5.83 0.58 5.66
C LEU A 20 5.07 -0.46 6.51
N GLY A 21 5.33 -0.50 7.82
CA GLY A 21 4.90 -1.59 8.69
C GLY A 21 5.64 -2.89 8.40
N GLY A 22 5.55 -3.87 9.31
CA GLY A 22 6.25 -5.14 9.17
C GLY A 22 5.82 -5.95 7.95
N LYS A 23 4.50 -6.03 7.68
CA LYS A 23 3.97 -6.75 6.50
C LYS A 23 4.32 -6.04 5.19
N GLY A 24 4.14 -4.73 5.12
CA GLY A 24 4.43 -3.95 3.91
C GLY A 24 5.90 -3.98 3.54
N ALA A 25 6.80 -3.81 4.53
CA ALA A 25 8.24 -3.92 4.34
C ALA A 25 8.64 -5.31 3.83
N ASN A 26 8.13 -6.39 4.44
CA ASN A 26 8.41 -7.75 3.99
C ASN A 26 7.90 -8.00 2.56
N LEU A 27 6.72 -7.48 2.17
CA LEU A 27 6.21 -7.62 0.80
C LEU A 27 7.10 -6.89 -0.22
N CYS A 28 7.66 -5.72 0.16
CA CYS A 28 8.64 -5.01 -0.66
C CYS A 28 9.92 -5.84 -0.82
N GLU A 29 10.46 -6.37 0.27
CA GLU A 29 11.67 -7.21 0.25
C GLU A 29 11.47 -8.47 -0.60
N MET A 30 10.39 -9.22 -0.36
CA MET A 30 10.05 -10.43 -1.13
C MET A 30 9.92 -10.14 -2.63
N THR A 31 9.29 -9.02 -3.00
CA THR A 31 9.13 -8.61 -4.41
C THR A 31 10.49 -8.28 -5.02
N GLN A 32 11.33 -7.53 -4.32
CA GLN A 32 12.63 -7.07 -4.85
C GLN A 32 13.68 -8.17 -4.96
N ILE A 33 13.60 -9.22 -4.13
CA ILE A 33 14.46 -10.42 -4.27
C ILE A 33 13.94 -11.40 -5.33
N GLY A 34 12.84 -11.07 -6.03
CA GLY A 34 12.33 -11.86 -7.17
C GLY A 34 11.37 -12.99 -6.80
N LEU A 35 10.82 -13.02 -5.57
CA LEU A 35 9.73 -13.95 -5.27
C LEU A 35 8.46 -13.53 -6.00
N ARG A 36 7.62 -14.52 -6.34
CA ARG A 36 6.34 -14.30 -7.02
C ARG A 36 5.29 -13.75 -6.05
N VAL A 37 5.40 -12.46 -5.75
CA VAL A 37 4.42 -11.70 -4.98
C VAL A 37 3.43 -11.04 -5.95
N PRO A 38 2.11 -11.16 -5.76
CA PRO A 38 1.14 -10.39 -6.55
C PRO A 38 1.43 -8.88 -6.45
N PRO A 39 1.26 -8.10 -7.54
CA PRO A 39 1.54 -6.67 -7.50
C PRO A 39 0.64 -5.98 -6.46
N GLY A 40 1.21 -5.00 -5.77
CA GLY A 40 0.55 -4.29 -4.69
C GLY A 40 1.33 -3.06 -4.24
N PHE A 41 0.72 -2.31 -3.34
CA PHE A 41 1.32 -1.12 -2.75
C PHE A 41 0.96 -1.01 -1.26
N VAL A 42 1.72 -0.18 -0.55
CA VAL A 42 1.59 0.11 0.88
C VAL A 42 1.24 1.58 1.03
N ILE A 43 0.23 1.87 1.85
CA ILE A 43 -0.02 3.21 2.37
C ILE A 43 0.79 3.34 3.65
N SER A 44 1.67 4.33 3.73
CA SER A 44 2.66 4.45 4.80
C SER A 44 2.02 4.73 6.16
N THR A 45 2.76 4.40 7.23
CA THR A 45 2.39 4.75 8.60
C THR A 45 2.27 6.26 8.80
N GLU A 46 3.03 7.06 8.04
CA GLU A 46 2.92 8.52 8.07
C GLU A 46 1.56 9.01 7.57
N ALA A 47 0.97 8.38 6.56
CA ALA A 47 -0.38 8.72 6.12
C ALA A 47 -1.41 8.48 7.23
N CYS A 48 -1.22 7.40 8.00
CA CYS A 48 -2.05 7.07 9.15
C CYS A 48 -1.86 8.09 10.29
N LEU A 49 -0.62 8.46 10.60
CA LEU A 49 -0.33 9.49 11.62
C LEU A 49 -0.95 10.83 11.25
N ASP A 50 -0.83 11.25 9.99
CA ASP A 50 -1.41 12.51 9.52
C ASP A 50 -2.94 12.44 9.52
N TYR A 51 -3.53 11.30 9.20
CA TYR A 51 -4.98 11.07 9.33
C TYR A 51 -5.44 11.22 10.79
N ILE A 52 -4.75 10.59 11.74
CA ILE A 52 -5.09 10.66 13.17
C ILE A 52 -4.94 12.09 13.69
N ALA A 53 -3.86 12.79 13.32
CA ALA A 53 -3.58 14.15 13.78
C ALA A 53 -4.60 15.17 13.29
N ASN A 54 -5.15 14.99 12.08
CA ASN A 54 -6.05 15.96 11.45
C ASN A 54 -7.51 15.51 11.41
N ASN A 55 -7.82 14.28 11.86
CA ASN A 55 -9.12 13.63 11.73
C ASN A 55 -9.71 13.70 10.31
N ARG A 56 -8.84 13.69 9.30
CA ARG A 56 -9.15 13.75 7.86
C ARG A 56 -8.00 13.17 7.07
N LEU A 57 -8.28 12.62 5.90
CA LEU A 57 -7.24 12.10 5.00
C LEU A 57 -6.29 13.23 4.57
N PRO A 58 -4.97 12.97 4.47
CA PRO A 58 -4.03 13.94 3.91
C PRO A 58 -4.44 14.40 2.51
N ASP A 59 -4.23 15.68 2.23
CA ASP A 59 -4.59 16.26 0.94
C ASP A 59 -3.85 15.54 -0.20
N GLY A 60 -4.60 15.12 -1.24
CA GLY A 60 -4.07 14.39 -2.40
C GLY A 60 -3.85 12.88 -2.21
N VAL A 61 -3.93 12.32 -0.99
CA VAL A 61 -3.65 10.89 -0.77
C VAL A 61 -4.59 9.98 -1.56
N MET A 62 -5.86 10.37 -1.73
CA MET A 62 -6.83 9.58 -2.50
C MET A 62 -6.57 9.63 -4.01
N ASP A 63 -5.97 10.71 -4.52
CA ASP A 63 -5.55 10.77 -5.91
C ASP A 63 -4.35 9.85 -6.14
N ASP A 64 -3.41 9.81 -5.19
CA ASP A 64 -2.33 8.83 -5.20
C ASP A 64 -2.86 7.39 -5.16
N VAL A 65 -3.87 7.10 -4.31
CA VAL A 65 -4.51 5.77 -4.28
C VAL A 65 -5.09 5.41 -5.65
N ARG A 66 -5.83 6.33 -6.28
CA ARG A 66 -6.42 6.11 -7.61
C ARG A 66 -5.35 5.87 -8.67
N ALA A 67 -4.25 6.62 -8.64
CA ALA A 67 -3.13 6.43 -9.55
C ALA A 67 -2.48 5.05 -9.39
N HIS A 68 -2.32 4.57 -8.15
CA HIS A 68 -1.76 3.24 -7.87
C HIS A 68 -2.74 2.12 -8.21
N MET A 69 -4.05 2.32 -8.05
CA MET A 69 -5.07 1.38 -8.53
C MET A 69 -5.05 1.26 -10.06
N ALA A 70 -4.97 2.39 -10.78
CA ALA A 70 -4.85 2.38 -12.24
C ALA A 70 -3.55 1.69 -12.71
N TRP A 71 -2.47 1.80 -11.93
CA TRP A 71 -1.26 1.01 -12.16
C TRP A 71 -1.50 -0.50 -11.94
N LEU A 72 -2.17 -0.90 -10.86
CA LEU A 72 -2.51 -2.32 -10.62
C LEU A 72 -3.36 -2.91 -11.74
N GLU A 73 -4.33 -2.16 -12.25
CA GLU A 73 -5.15 -2.58 -13.39
C GLU A 73 -4.28 -2.89 -14.62
N LYS A 74 -3.28 -2.04 -14.90
CA LYS A 74 -2.32 -2.24 -16.01
C LYS A 74 -1.42 -3.47 -15.79
N GLU A 75 -0.86 -3.63 -14.59
CA GLU A 75 0.02 -4.77 -14.28
C GLU A 75 -0.72 -6.11 -14.34
N THR A 76 -2.00 -6.12 -13.98
CA THR A 76 -2.80 -7.35 -13.89
C THR A 76 -3.63 -7.61 -15.14
N GLY A 77 -3.80 -6.63 -16.03
CA GLY A 77 -4.73 -6.69 -17.16
C GLY A 77 -6.20 -6.80 -16.73
N LYS A 78 -6.53 -6.42 -15.49
CA LYS A 78 -7.86 -6.51 -14.86
C LYS A 78 -8.39 -5.12 -14.54
N GLN A 79 -9.70 -5.01 -14.34
CA GLN A 79 -10.34 -3.73 -14.02
C GLN A 79 -11.03 -3.76 -12.65
N PHE A 80 -10.72 -2.79 -11.80
CA PHE A 80 -11.35 -2.64 -10.49
C PHE A 80 -12.80 -2.19 -10.67
N GLY A 81 -13.75 -2.96 -10.14
CA GLY A 81 -15.19 -2.75 -10.36
C GLY A 81 -15.68 -3.13 -11.77
N GLY A 82 -14.84 -3.73 -12.62
CA GLY A 82 -15.24 -4.19 -13.95
C GLY A 82 -15.99 -5.52 -13.93
N ALA A 83 -17.04 -5.66 -14.75
CA ALA A 83 -17.87 -6.87 -14.80
C ALA A 83 -17.26 -8.05 -15.58
N GLY A 84 -16.40 -7.76 -16.57
CA GLY A 84 -15.85 -8.79 -17.48
C GLY A 84 -14.59 -9.49 -16.95
N ASN A 85 -13.56 -8.73 -16.58
CA ASN A 85 -12.32 -9.25 -15.98
C ASN A 85 -12.00 -8.49 -14.69
N PRO A 86 -12.68 -8.81 -13.57
CA PRO A 86 -12.58 -8.01 -12.35
C PRO A 86 -11.20 -8.11 -11.71
N LEU A 87 -10.70 -6.95 -11.25
CA LEU A 87 -9.61 -6.85 -10.29
C LEU A 87 -10.21 -6.87 -8.89
N LEU A 88 -9.85 -7.88 -8.10
CA LEU A 88 -10.16 -7.96 -6.68
C LEU A 88 -8.89 -7.65 -5.90
N VAL A 89 -9.04 -6.90 -4.81
CA VAL A 89 -7.93 -6.53 -3.93
C VAL A 89 -8.21 -7.00 -2.51
N SER A 90 -7.14 -7.33 -1.80
CA SER A 90 -7.18 -7.52 -0.35
C SER A 90 -6.58 -6.29 0.32
N VAL A 91 -7.27 -5.74 1.32
CA VAL A 91 -6.76 -4.65 2.16
C VAL A 91 -6.36 -5.26 3.50
N ARG A 92 -5.10 -5.08 3.92
CA ARG A 92 -4.57 -5.71 5.14
C ARG A 92 -3.85 -4.67 5.98
N SER A 93 -4.14 -4.65 7.27
CA SER A 93 -3.43 -3.78 8.20
C SER A 93 -1.98 -4.25 8.43
N GLY A 94 -1.07 -3.31 8.64
CA GLY A 94 0.33 -3.58 8.95
C GLY A 94 0.94 -2.48 9.79
N SER A 95 1.16 -2.74 11.06
CA SER A 95 1.85 -1.82 11.99
C SER A 95 3.36 -2.04 11.97
N SER A 96 4.12 -1.05 12.46
CA SER A 96 5.58 -1.14 12.65
C SER A 96 5.96 -2.17 13.71
N MET A 97 5.13 -2.33 14.74
CA MET A 97 5.22 -3.38 15.76
C MET A 97 3.93 -4.18 15.82
N SER A 98 4.02 -5.49 16.09
CA SER A 98 2.84 -6.36 16.20
C SER A 98 1.94 -5.86 17.32
N MET A 99 0.73 -5.40 16.96
CA MET A 99 -0.28 -4.94 17.91
C MET A 99 -1.47 -5.91 17.88
N PRO A 100 -1.79 -6.58 19.00
CA PRO A 100 -3.07 -7.29 19.13
C PRO A 100 -4.23 -6.29 18.94
N GLY A 101 -5.23 -6.65 18.13
CA GLY A 101 -6.44 -5.83 17.92
C GLY A 101 -6.43 -4.90 16.70
N MET A 102 -5.43 -5.00 15.81
CA MET A 102 -5.52 -4.37 14.49
C MET A 102 -6.53 -5.10 13.59
N MET A 103 -7.21 -4.36 12.71
CA MET A 103 -8.17 -4.90 11.71
C MET A 103 -7.58 -6.10 10.95
N ASP A 104 -8.34 -7.18 10.84
CA ASP A 104 -7.95 -8.43 10.15
C ASP A 104 -7.64 -8.23 8.66
#